data_AF-A0A962L6P9-F1
#
_entry.id   AF-A0A962L6P9-F1
#
_cell.length_a   1.000
_cell.length_b   1.000
_cell.length_c   1.000
_cell.angle_alpha   90.00
_cell.angle_beta   90.00
_cell.angle_gamma   90.00
#
_symmetry.space_group_name_H-M   'P 1'
#
loop_
_entity.id
_entity.type
_entity.pdbx_description
1 polymer ?
#
loop_
_entity_poly.entity_id
_entity_poly.type
_entity_poly.pdbx_seq_one_letter_code
_entity_poly.pdbx_strand_id
1 'polypeptide(L)'
;IVGHTDLRLDPALIGEALDAHEAAGAGMFRGIRHAGSLDPEPEHLAIPGRAPAGLYADDAFRRGVRRLGERGLTYDTWHYHHQNRDFLEFARSVPETQVVLDHFGTPLGVGRFEGRRDELFPQWQRDMADIASCENVVAKLGGMAMIDNGFGWHLAPRPPSSEEFVAA
;
A
#
# COMPACT_ATOMS: atom_id res chain seq x y z
N ILE A 1 12.03 -9.31 -7.69
CA ILE A 1 11.82 -8.02 -8.38
C ILE A 1 10.34 -7.74 -8.40
N VAL A 2 9.94 -6.59 -7.88
CA VAL A 2 8.59 -6.06 -8.01
C VAL A 2 8.68 -4.89 -8.99
N GLY A 3 7.97 -4.98 -10.10
CA GLY A 3 7.98 -4.01 -11.18
C GLY A 3 6.84 -3.00 -11.07
N HIS A 4 6.57 -2.29 -12.16
CA HIS A 4 5.45 -1.38 -12.27
C HIS A 4 4.80 -1.46 -13.65
N THR A 5 3.47 -1.40 -13.68
CA THR A 5 2.67 -1.11 -14.87
C THR A 5 1.33 -0.51 -14.40
N ASP A 6 0.68 0.28 -15.25
CA ASP A 6 -0.68 0.75 -14.94
C ASP A 6 -1.66 -0.41 -15.14
N LEU A 7 -2.23 -0.91 -14.04
CA LEU A 7 -3.14 -2.06 -14.05
C LEU A 7 -4.56 -1.69 -14.50
N ARG A 8 -4.80 -0.46 -14.93
CA ARG A 8 -6.05 -0.02 -15.57
C ARG A 8 -5.98 -0.05 -17.10
N LEU A 9 -4.82 -0.34 -17.67
CA LEU A 9 -4.65 -0.43 -19.12
C LEU A 9 -5.52 -1.55 -19.73
N ASP A 10 -5.61 -1.54 -21.05
CA ASP A 10 -6.21 -2.65 -21.78
C ASP A 10 -5.54 -3.99 -21.38
N PRO A 11 -6.30 -5.08 -21.18
CA PRO A 11 -5.74 -6.36 -20.76
C PRO A 11 -4.60 -6.89 -21.65
N ALA A 12 -4.62 -6.60 -22.96
CA ALA A 12 -3.53 -7.00 -23.85
C ALA A 12 -2.23 -6.25 -23.51
N LEU A 13 -2.31 -4.94 -23.27
CA LEU A 13 -1.16 -4.11 -22.87
C LEU A 13 -0.63 -4.49 -21.49
N ILE A 14 -1.50 -4.88 -20.56
CA ILE A 14 -1.07 -5.44 -19.27
C ILE A 14 -0.27 -6.73 -19.52
N GLY A 15 -0.79 -7.63 -20.37
CA GLY A 15 -0.10 -8.87 -20.76
C GLY A 15 1.30 -8.61 -21.33
N GLU A 16 1.40 -7.72 -22.32
CA GLU A 16 2.69 -7.34 -22.94
C GLU A 16 3.69 -6.77 -21.92
N ALA A 17 3.22 -5.90 -21.00
CA ALA A 17 4.07 -5.35 -19.95
C ALA A 17 4.57 -6.42 -18.98
N LEU A 18 3.72 -7.39 -18.62
CA LEU A 18 4.12 -8.50 -17.74
C LEU A 18 5.13 -9.42 -18.43
N ASP A 19 4.93 -9.74 -19.71
CA ASP A 19 5.88 -10.52 -20.50
C ASP A 19 7.25 -9.83 -20.57
N ALA A 20 7.25 -8.50 -20.76
CA ALA A 20 8.48 -7.71 -20.76
C ALA A 20 9.19 -7.71 -19.40
N HIS A 21 8.44 -7.59 -18.29
CA HIS A 21 9.00 -7.69 -16.93
C HIS A 21 9.55 -9.09 -16.63
N GLU A 22 8.86 -10.15 -17.06
CA GLU A 22 9.31 -11.54 -16.89
C GLU A 22 10.63 -11.78 -17.62
N ALA A 23 10.72 -11.35 -18.90
CA ALA A 23 11.93 -11.45 -19.70
C ALA A 23 13.09 -10.65 -19.10
N ALA A 24 12.87 -9.37 -18.76
CA ALA A 24 13.90 -8.52 -18.17
C ALA A 24 14.31 -8.98 -16.76
N GLY A 25 13.37 -9.56 -16.01
CA GLY A 25 13.59 -10.05 -14.66
C GLY A 25 14.39 -11.35 -14.59
N ALA A 26 14.61 -12.05 -15.70
CA ALA A 26 15.42 -13.28 -15.79
C ALA A 26 15.09 -14.30 -14.67
N GLY A 27 13.80 -14.55 -14.44
CA GLY A 27 13.32 -15.47 -13.41
C GLY A 27 13.23 -14.88 -12.00
N MET A 28 13.55 -13.60 -11.79
CA MET A 28 13.44 -12.89 -10.50
C MET A 28 12.20 -12.00 -10.39
N PHE A 29 11.43 -11.80 -11.46
CA PHE A 29 10.19 -11.03 -11.42
C PHE A 29 9.11 -11.76 -10.61
N ARG A 30 8.43 -11.05 -9.71
CA ARG A 30 7.49 -11.64 -8.74
C ARG A 30 6.16 -10.90 -8.63
N GLY A 31 6.06 -9.67 -9.10
CA GLY A 31 4.85 -8.89 -8.91
C GLY A 31 4.95 -7.46 -9.39
N ILE A 32 3.84 -6.73 -9.24
CA ILE A 32 3.71 -5.32 -9.59
C ILE A 32 3.39 -4.52 -8.34
N ARG A 33 4.10 -3.40 -8.16
CA ARG A 33 3.68 -2.35 -7.23
C ARG A 33 2.97 -1.25 -8.00
N HIS A 34 1.74 -0.99 -7.63
CA HIS A 34 0.96 0.16 -8.11
C HIS A 34 0.30 0.81 -6.90
N ALA A 35 0.88 1.90 -6.41
CA ALA A 35 0.48 2.53 -5.15
C ALA A 35 -0.95 3.08 -5.22
N GLY A 36 -1.73 2.85 -4.15
CA GLY A 36 -3.08 3.38 -3.96
C GLY A 36 -3.15 4.64 -3.10
N SER A 37 -2.02 5.13 -2.60
CA SER A 37 -1.90 6.33 -1.76
C SER A 37 -2.46 7.58 -2.44
N LEU A 38 -3.47 8.18 -1.81
CA LEU A 38 -4.02 9.48 -2.15
C LEU A 38 -4.55 10.14 -0.88
N ASP A 39 -4.18 11.39 -0.66
CA ASP A 39 -4.71 12.23 0.41
C ASP A 39 -5.24 13.54 -0.19
N PRO A 40 -6.37 14.09 0.31
CA PRO A 40 -6.90 15.37 -0.15
C PRO A 40 -6.04 16.60 0.21
N GLU A 41 -5.11 16.47 1.17
CA GLU A 41 -4.21 17.54 1.63
C GLU A 41 -2.73 17.15 1.41
N PRO A 42 -2.30 16.91 0.15
CA PRO A 42 -0.95 16.41 -0.15
C PRO A 42 0.17 17.39 0.25
N GLU A 43 -0.13 18.67 0.42
CA GLU A 43 0.82 19.71 0.86
C GLU A 43 1.33 19.51 2.29
N HIS A 44 0.65 18.68 3.09
CA HIS A 44 1.06 18.34 4.45
C HIS A 44 1.91 17.06 4.53
N LEU A 45 2.18 16.41 3.39
CA LEU A 45 2.90 15.15 3.32
C LEU A 45 4.31 15.35 2.73
N ALA A 46 5.30 14.69 3.33
CA ALA A 46 6.65 14.63 2.80
C ALA A 46 6.74 13.76 1.55
N ILE A 47 5.93 12.71 1.46
CA ILE A 47 5.88 11.81 0.31
C ILE A 47 4.42 11.72 -0.19
N PRO A 48 3.91 12.72 -0.92
CA PRO A 48 2.53 12.68 -1.38
C PRO A 48 2.32 11.62 -2.45
N GLY A 49 1.44 10.67 -2.13
CA GLY A 49 0.83 9.73 -3.06
C GLY A 49 0.12 10.40 -4.23
N ARG A 50 0.08 9.70 -5.37
CA ARG A 50 -0.45 10.23 -6.64
C ARG A 50 -1.47 9.30 -7.29
N ALA A 51 -2.04 8.38 -6.51
CA ALA A 51 -3.08 7.50 -7.03
C ALA A 51 -4.31 8.32 -7.45
N PRO A 52 -5.04 7.91 -8.50
CA PRO A 52 -6.33 8.52 -8.80
C PRO A 52 -7.35 8.20 -7.69
N ALA A 53 -8.32 9.10 -7.49
CA ALA A 53 -9.43 8.86 -6.58
C ALA A 53 -10.21 7.61 -6.99
N GLY A 54 -10.54 6.75 -6.02
CA GLY A 54 -11.31 5.54 -6.27
C GLY A 54 -10.56 4.40 -6.97
N LEU A 55 -9.22 4.42 -7.00
CA LEU A 55 -8.42 3.35 -7.67
C LEU A 55 -8.85 1.94 -7.25
N TYR A 56 -9.06 1.70 -5.96
CA TYR A 56 -9.48 0.39 -5.43
C TYR A 56 -10.91 -0.02 -5.80
N ALA A 57 -11.76 0.94 -6.16
CA ALA A 57 -13.12 0.70 -6.65
C ALA A 57 -13.18 0.53 -8.19
N ASP A 58 -12.14 0.93 -8.91
CA ASP A 58 -12.08 0.85 -10.38
C ASP A 58 -12.06 -0.60 -10.87
N ASP A 59 -13.09 -0.99 -11.63
CA ASP A 59 -13.19 -2.33 -12.21
C ASP A 59 -12.06 -2.63 -13.19
N ALA A 60 -11.52 -1.63 -13.90
CA ALA A 60 -10.35 -1.82 -14.76
C ALA A 60 -9.13 -2.21 -13.92
N PHE A 61 -8.92 -1.50 -12.81
CA PHE A 61 -7.83 -1.81 -11.88
C PHE A 61 -7.96 -3.21 -11.29
N ARG A 62 -9.16 -3.56 -10.78
CA ARG A 62 -9.44 -4.90 -10.25
C ARG A 62 -9.21 -5.98 -11.30
N ARG A 63 -9.63 -5.78 -12.56
CA ARG A 63 -9.32 -6.72 -13.66
C ARG A 63 -7.83 -6.87 -13.88
N GLY A 64 -7.06 -5.78 -13.90
CA GLY A 64 -5.61 -5.84 -14.05
C GLY A 64 -4.91 -6.58 -12.91
N VAL A 65 -5.36 -6.38 -11.67
CA VAL A 65 -4.84 -7.12 -10.51
C VAL A 65 -5.13 -8.62 -10.60
N ARG A 66 -6.31 -9.02 -11.08
CA ARG A 66 -6.62 -10.45 -11.30
C ARG A 66 -5.68 -11.11 -12.32
N ARG A 67 -5.25 -10.36 -13.36
CA ARG A 67 -4.25 -10.85 -14.32
C ARG A 67 -2.91 -11.21 -13.67
N LEU A 68 -2.57 -10.56 -12.55
CA LEU A 68 -1.38 -10.93 -11.78
C LEU A 68 -1.57 -12.29 -11.11
N GLY A 69 -2.72 -12.52 -10.47
CA GLY A 69 -3.08 -13.79 -9.85
C GLY A 69 -3.11 -14.96 -10.83
N GLU A 70 -3.65 -14.75 -12.04
CA GLU A 70 -3.64 -15.73 -13.14
C GLU A 70 -2.22 -16.22 -13.51
N ARG A 71 -1.20 -15.39 -13.26
CA ARG A 71 0.22 -15.69 -13.53
C ARG A 71 1.01 -16.06 -12.27
N GLY A 72 0.36 -16.16 -11.11
CA GLY A 72 1.03 -16.40 -9.83
C GLY A 72 1.93 -15.24 -9.37
N LEU A 73 1.66 -14.02 -9.83
CA LEU A 73 2.37 -12.79 -9.46
C LEU A 73 1.65 -12.07 -8.32
N THR A 74 2.40 -11.36 -7.47
CA THR A 74 1.85 -10.55 -6.38
C THR A 74 1.47 -9.15 -6.83
N TYR A 75 0.52 -8.56 -6.11
CA TYR A 75 0.25 -7.13 -6.14
C TYR A 75 0.73 -6.48 -4.84
N ASP A 76 1.63 -5.51 -4.93
CA ASP A 76 2.07 -4.70 -3.79
C ASP A 76 1.40 -3.33 -3.83
N THR A 77 0.93 -2.84 -2.68
CA THR A 77 0.37 -1.49 -2.58
C THR A 77 0.76 -0.76 -1.32
N TRP A 78 1.06 0.53 -1.50
CA TRP A 78 1.21 1.50 -0.44
C TRP A 78 0.05 2.50 -0.50
N HIS A 79 -0.63 2.70 0.64
CA HIS A 79 -1.72 3.65 0.84
C HIS A 79 -1.74 4.14 2.30
N TYR A 80 -2.60 5.11 2.60
CA TYR A 80 -2.72 5.72 3.94
C TYR A 80 -3.88 5.14 4.75
N HIS A 81 -3.81 5.24 6.08
CA HIS A 81 -4.67 4.44 6.97
C HIS A 81 -6.16 4.74 6.79
N HIS A 82 -6.51 5.97 6.42
CA HIS A 82 -7.88 6.37 6.12
C HIS A 82 -8.45 5.73 4.83
N GLN A 83 -7.62 5.06 4.02
CA GLN A 83 -8.00 4.29 2.83
C GLN A 83 -8.10 2.78 3.11
N ASN A 84 -7.87 2.33 4.36
CA ASN A 84 -7.86 0.89 4.68
C ASN A 84 -9.17 0.18 4.37
N ARG A 85 -10.32 0.87 4.47
CA ARG A 85 -11.63 0.31 4.14
C ARG A 85 -11.81 0.08 2.64
N ASP A 86 -11.40 1.04 1.81
CA ASP A 86 -11.39 0.88 0.36
C ASP A 86 -10.47 -0.28 -0.06
N PHE A 87 -9.30 -0.40 0.58
CA PHE A 87 -8.38 -1.51 0.36
C PHE A 87 -9.00 -2.86 0.76
N LEU A 88 -9.69 -2.93 1.91
CA LEU A 88 -10.35 -4.14 2.38
C LEU A 88 -11.39 -4.65 1.37
N GLU A 89 -12.24 -3.77 0.87
CA GLU A 89 -13.23 -4.10 -0.17
C GLU A 89 -12.55 -4.58 -1.46
N PHE A 90 -11.48 -3.89 -1.86
CA PHE A 90 -10.67 -4.29 -3.00
C PHE A 90 -10.07 -5.69 -2.82
N ALA A 91 -9.40 -5.97 -1.70
CA ALA A 91 -8.74 -7.24 -1.45
C ALA A 91 -9.73 -8.42 -1.52
N ARG A 92 -10.94 -8.23 -0.98
CA ARG A 92 -12.05 -9.21 -1.07
C ARG A 92 -12.57 -9.40 -2.49
N SER A 93 -12.40 -8.40 -3.36
CA SER A 93 -12.82 -8.51 -4.76
C SER A 93 -11.84 -9.30 -5.63
N VAL A 94 -10.59 -9.48 -5.20
CA VAL A 94 -9.54 -10.20 -5.94
C VAL A 94 -8.93 -11.37 -5.14
N PRO A 95 -9.76 -12.29 -4.60
CA PRO A 95 -9.29 -13.35 -3.70
C PRO A 95 -8.24 -14.29 -4.32
N GLU A 96 -8.14 -14.34 -5.64
CA GLU A 96 -7.18 -15.15 -6.40
C GLU A 96 -5.77 -14.54 -6.49
N THR A 97 -5.61 -13.24 -6.19
CA THR A 97 -4.31 -12.56 -6.26
C THR A 97 -3.76 -12.32 -4.86
N GLN A 98 -2.52 -12.73 -4.60
CA GLN A 98 -1.84 -12.38 -3.36
C GLN A 98 -1.51 -10.88 -3.34
N VAL A 99 -2.01 -10.20 -2.32
CA VAL A 99 -1.85 -8.76 -2.11
C VAL A 99 -0.94 -8.50 -0.92
N VAL A 100 0.08 -7.67 -1.13
CA VAL A 100 0.99 -7.21 -0.08
C VAL A 100 0.60 -5.79 0.31
N LEU A 101 0.11 -5.65 1.55
CA LEU A 101 -0.14 -4.35 2.18
C LEU A 101 1.18 -3.78 2.70
N ASP A 102 1.71 -2.76 2.02
CA ASP A 102 2.90 -2.07 2.47
C ASP A 102 2.60 -1.26 3.74
N HIS A 103 3.50 -1.37 4.72
CA HIS A 103 3.64 -0.44 5.83
C HIS A 103 2.37 -0.30 6.69
N PHE A 104 1.59 -1.39 6.79
CA PHE A 104 0.32 -1.46 7.52
C PHE A 104 -0.68 -0.35 7.15
N GLY A 105 -0.69 0.02 5.87
CA GLY A 105 -1.52 1.12 5.39
C GLY A 105 -1.14 2.46 6.01
N THR A 106 0.11 2.67 6.42
CA THR A 106 0.70 3.97 6.84
C THR A 106 -0.24 4.86 7.67
N PRO A 107 -0.24 4.68 9.01
CA PRO A 107 -0.81 5.66 9.92
C PRO A 107 -0.15 7.02 9.71
N LEU A 108 -0.93 8.03 9.34
CA LEU A 108 -0.45 9.40 9.20
C LEU A 108 -0.51 10.08 10.56
N GLY A 109 0.54 10.81 10.92
CA GLY A 109 0.64 11.60 12.15
C GLY A 109 0.96 13.07 11.87
N VAL A 110 0.77 13.53 10.64
CA VAL A 110 1.02 14.89 10.17
C VAL A 110 -0.25 15.52 9.59
N GLY A 111 -0.25 16.83 9.34
CA GLY A 111 -1.41 17.55 8.81
C GLY A 111 -2.62 17.43 9.75
N ARG A 112 -3.81 17.16 9.19
CA ARG A 112 -5.06 16.98 9.98
C ARG A 112 -5.06 15.82 10.99
N PHE A 113 -4.02 14.97 10.98
CA PHE A 113 -3.85 13.83 11.88
C PHE A 113 -2.85 14.09 13.02
N GLU A 114 -2.16 15.23 13.02
CA GLU A 114 -1.19 15.58 14.06
C GLU A 114 -1.84 15.61 15.44
N GLY A 115 -1.18 14.98 16.43
CA GLY A 115 -1.66 14.91 17.81
C GLY A 115 -2.90 14.03 18.05
N ARG A 116 -3.41 13.33 17.03
CA ARG A 116 -4.67 12.54 17.09
C ARG A 116 -4.45 11.03 17.12
N ARG A 117 -3.24 10.57 17.40
CA ARG A 117 -2.91 9.14 17.38
C ARG A 117 -3.84 8.31 18.26
N ASP A 118 -4.07 8.71 19.51
CA ASP A 118 -4.90 7.95 20.46
C ASP A 118 -6.36 7.86 20.00
N GLU A 119 -6.84 8.87 19.27
CA GLU A 119 -8.17 8.89 18.67
C GLU A 119 -8.26 7.94 17.46
N LEU A 120 -7.23 7.92 16.61
CA LEU A 120 -7.23 7.21 15.32
C LEU A 120 -6.80 5.75 15.44
N PHE A 121 -5.93 5.43 16.40
CA PHE A 121 -5.35 4.11 16.57
C PHE A 121 -6.39 2.99 16.75
N PRO A 122 -7.48 3.16 17.55
CA PRO A 122 -8.52 2.14 17.64
C PRO A 122 -9.21 1.82 16.31
N GLN A 123 -9.40 2.82 15.43
CA GLN A 123 -9.98 2.59 14.11
C GLN A 123 -9.00 1.85 13.21
N TRP A 124 -7.73 2.29 13.16
CA TRP A 124 -6.69 1.60 12.41
C TRP A 124 -6.55 0.14 12.85
N GLN A 125 -6.58 -0.15 14.16
CA GLN A 125 -6.49 -1.51 14.68
C GLN A 125 -7.65 -2.39 14.21
N ARG A 126 -8.88 -1.86 14.23
CA ARG A 126 -10.07 -2.57 13.69
C ARG A 126 -9.92 -2.84 12.20
N ASP A 127 -9.48 -1.85 11.43
CA ASP A 127 -9.29 -2.00 10.00
C ASP A 127 -8.22 -3.06 9.68
N MET A 128 -7.10 -3.06 10.41
CA MET A 128 -6.04 -4.05 10.26
C MET A 128 -6.50 -5.46 10.63
N ALA A 129 -7.32 -5.61 11.68
CA ALA A 129 -7.89 -6.90 12.05
C ALA A 129 -8.85 -7.42 10.97
N ASP A 130 -9.69 -6.54 10.40
CA ASP A 130 -10.57 -6.91 9.29
C ASP A 130 -9.78 -7.28 8.03
N ILE A 131 -8.72 -6.53 7.71
CA ILE A 131 -7.81 -6.85 6.60
C ILE A 131 -7.12 -8.20 6.82
N ALA A 132 -6.69 -8.50 8.04
CA ALA A 132 -6.06 -9.79 8.37
C ALA A 132 -7.01 -10.99 8.21
N SER A 133 -8.33 -10.77 8.10
CA SER A 133 -9.28 -11.83 7.76
C SER A 133 -9.27 -12.22 6.28
N CYS A 134 -8.64 -11.42 5.41
CA CYS A 134 -8.50 -11.73 3.99
C CYS A 134 -7.31 -12.68 3.78
N GLU A 135 -7.58 -13.94 3.41
CA GLU A 135 -6.54 -14.97 3.21
C GLU A 135 -5.52 -14.62 2.12
N ASN A 136 -5.90 -13.76 1.17
CA ASN A 136 -5.03 -13.32 0.09
C ASN A 136 -4.15 -12.12 0.47
N VAL A 137 -4.26 -11.57 1.69
CA VAL A 137 -3.49 -10.40 2.13
C VAL A 137 -2.35 -10.80 3.08
N VAL A 138 -1.17 -10.28 2.81
CA VAL A 138 -0.06 -10.25 3.78
C VAL A 138 0.36 -8.81 4.04
N ALA A 139 0.78 -8.51 5.28
CA ALA A 139 1.25 -7.17 5.64
C ALA A 139 2.78 -7.14 5.66
N LYS A 140 3.36 -6.06 5.16
CA LYS A 140 4.80 -5.82 5.18
C LYS A 140 5.18 -5.00 6.41
N LEU A 141 5.98 -5.60 7.30
CA LEU A 141 6.58 -4.93 8.44
C LEU A 141 7.73 -4.01 7.98
N GLY A 142 7.42 -2.74 7.78
CA GLY A 142 8.39 -1.71 7.38
C GLY A 142 7.70 -0.35 7.25
N GLY A 143 8.45 0.72 6.97
CA GLY A 143 7.86 2.05 6.77
C GLY A 143 7.15 2.63 8.00
N MET A 144 7.49 2.14 9.19
CA MET A 144 6.90 2.54 10.47
C MET A 144 7.57 3.78 11.09
N ALA A 145 8.58 4.36 10.42
CA ALA A 145 9.28 5.59 10.82
C ALA A 145 9.40 6.58 9.65
N MET A 146 8.48 6.51 8.68
CA MET A 146 8.41 7.52 7.65
C MET A 146 8.08 8.88 8.27
N ILE A 147 8.51 9.96 7.63
CA ILE A 147 8.27 11.34 8.08
C ILE A 147 6.77 11.55 8.34
N ASP A 148 5.94 11.02 7.45
CA ASP A 148 4.48 11.15 7.50
C ASP A 148 3.81 10.37 8.64
N ASN A 149 4.53 9.45 9.33
CA ASN A 149 4.03 8.83 10.55
C ASN A 149 4.01 9.81 11.75
N GLY A 150 4.67 10.97 11.65
CA GLY A 150 4.53 12.05 12.63
C GLY A 150 5.39 11.92 13.89
N PHE A 151 6.35 10.98 13.96
CA PHE A 151 7.21 10.82 15.13
C PHE A 151 8.25 11.95 15.33
N GLY A 152 8.44 12.82 14.32
CA GLY A 152 9.41 13.92 14.39
C GLY A 152 10.89 13.49 14.39
N TRP A 153 11.20 12.19 14.34
CA TRP A 153 12.57 11.67 14.42
C TRP A 153 13.51 12.15 13.31
N HIS A 154 12.97 12.54 12.15
CA HIS A 154 13.74 13.11 11.05
C HIS A 154 14.34 14.50 11.38
N LEU A 155 13.85 15.18 12.42
CA LEU A 155 14.37 16.45 12.92
C LEU A 155 15.37 16.25 14.08
N ALA A 156 15.47 15.03 14.61
CA ALA A 156 16.37 14.73 15.73
C ALA A 156 17.84 14.68 15.26
N PRO A 157 18.81 14.95 16.14
CA PRO A 157 20.24 14.91 15.79
C PRO A 157 20.75 13.51 15.45
N ARG A 158 19.99 12.46 15.79
CA ARG A 158 20.27 11.05 15.46
C ARG A 158 18.97 10.28 15.21
N PRO A 159 19.00 9.16 14.48
CA PRO A 159 17.87 8.22 14.40
C PRO A 159 17.46 7.70 15.80
N PRO A 160 16.20 7.22 15.94
CA PRO A 160 15.73 6.64 17.20
C PRO A 160 16.47 5.34 17.50
N SER A 161 16.66 5.02 18.78
CA SER A 161 17.04 3.68 19.23
C SER A 161 15.85 2.72 19.14
N SER A 162 16.12 1.42 19.27
CA SER A 162 15.06 0.41 19.34
C SER A 162 14.13 0.64 20.54
N GLU A 163 14.65 1.09 21.70
CA GLU A 163 13.80 1.41 22.86
C GLU A 163 12.91 2.63 22.61
N GLU A 164 13.46 3.68 22.01
CA GLU A 164 12.69 4.89 21.64
C GLU A 164 11.60 4.55 20.63
N PHE A 165 11.88 3.63 19.71
CA PHE A 165 10.91 3.15 18.73
C PHE A 165 9.76 2.37 19.39
N VAL A 166 10.08 1.47 20.33
CA VAL A 166 9.07 0.65 21.04
C VAL A 166 8.22 1.49 21.98
N ALA A 167 8.80 2.52 22.61
CA ALA A 167 8.10 3.38 23.56
C ALA A 167 7.17 4.42 22.89
N ALA A 168 7.39 4.71 21.61
CA ALA A 168 6.59 5.66 20.85
C ALA A 168 5.20 5.10 20.60
#